data_AF-A0A0R3PBS1-F1
#
_entry.id   AF-A0A0R3PBS1-F1
#
_cell.length_a   1.000
_cell.length_b   1.000
_cell.length_c   1.000
_cell.angle_alpha   90.00
_cell.angle_beta   90.00
_cell.angle_gamma   90.00
#
_symmetry.space_group_name_H-M   'P 1'
#
loop_
_entity.id
_entity.type
_entity.pdbx_description
1 polymer ?
#
loop_
_entity_poly.entity_id
_entity_poly.type
_entity_poly.pdbx_seq_one_letter_code
_entity_poly.pdbx_strand_id
1 'polypeptide(L)'
;MRRRQANLVILKEWDCYLEAIAKTAINNCPQTPPLPAVTNAINYAVFGPGTLPSTFINSIEAAVLTWTGIRSEVWPVTNIFNGNPALRNFSNLIRSTTTAVGCASTVCSNSVASACVFSQPSLVATGRARNGEYANENAPPASRMDLLEYDCTAEQYALNHVSSCDRQQSAAASRPGYQENIHILETTATDALGALQNAVATWSNELAANGIPSNMIYTLQVSQRTDRTVTRVTKVIWGTNRDIGCATQVCSGFYFTSCMYRYPVNVIGWNIYTIGAVCSACAADLWNCNGAVGLCYG
;
A
#
# COMPACT_ATOMS: atom_id res chain seq x y z
N MET A 1 14.86 17.45 30.27
CA MET A 1 14.41 17.07 28.92
C MET A 1 14.06 15.59 28.91
N ARG A 2 12.77 15.24 29.04
CA ARG A 2 12.32 13.83 28.99
C ARG A 2 12.08 13.44 27.54
N ARG A 3 12.96 12.62 26.96
CA ARG A 3 12.70 11.91 25.71
C ARG A 3 11.55 10.94 25.98
N ARG A 4 10.38 11.18 25.37
CA ARG A 4 9.35 10.14 25.27
C ARG A 4 9.90 9.08 24.32
N GLN A 5 10.40 7.97 24.86
CA GLN A 5 10.48 6.73 24.09
C GLN A 5 9.04 6.38 23.70
N ALA A 6 8.76 6.36 22.40
CA ALA A 6 7.57 5.72 21.90
C ALA A 6 7.71 4.22 22.20
N ASN A 7 6.91 3.72 23.15
CA ASN A 7 6.73 2.28 23.35
C ASN A 7 6.10 1.71 22.07
N LEU A 8 6.93 1.21 21.16
CA LEU A 8 6.46 0.40 20.05
C LEU A 8 6.28 -1.05 20.54
N VAL A 9 5.20 -1.28 21.27
CA VAL A 9 4.66 -2.62 21.47
C VAL A 9 3.19 -2.54 21.08
N ILE A 10 2.93 -2.55 19.76
CA ILE A 10 1.63 -2.97 19.29
C ILE A 10 1.71 -4.49 19.28
N LEU A 11 1.10 -5.13 20.28
CA LEU A 11 0.85 -6.57 20.23
C LEU A 11 -0.03 -6.80 19.00
N LYS A 12 0.52 -7.45 17.97
CA LYS A 12 -0.28 -7.92 16.83
C LYS A 12 -1.18 -9.02 17.36
N GLU A 13 -2.48 -8.86 17.19
CA GLU A 13 -3.43 -9.89 17.59
C GLU A 13 -3.39 -11.05 16.58
N TRP A 14 -3.61 -12.28 17.07
CA TRP A 14 -3.75 -13.43 16.19
C TRP A 14 -5.12 -13.40 15.51
N ASP A 15 -5.15 -13.55 14.19
CA ASP A 15 -6.37 -13.51 13.39
C ASP A 15 -6.54 -14.81 12.59
N CYS A 16 -7.63 -15.54 12.87
CA CYS A 16 -7.93 -16.83 12.25
C CYS A 16 -8.25 -16.71 10.75
N TYR A 17 -8.75 -15.57 10.28
CA TYR A 17 -9.00 -15.31 8.86
C TYR A 17 -7.68 -15.10 8.12
N LEU A 18 -6.74 -14.35 8.70
CA LEU A 18 -5.37 -14.21 8.16
C LEU A 18 -4.64 -15.57 8.17
N GLU A 19 -4.84 -16.38 9.20
CA GLU A 19 -4.32 -17.75 9.25
C GLU A 19 -4.89 -18.63 8.13
N ALA A 20 -6.18 -18.50 7.80
CA ALA A 20 -6.79 -19.24 6.70
C ALA A 20 -6.22 -18.83 5.33
N ILE A 21 -5.92 -17.55 5.12
CA ILE A 21 -5.19 -17.06 3.94
C ILE A 21 -3.79 -17.66 3.91
N ALA A 22 -3.07 -17.68 5.04
CA ALA A 22 -1.75 -18.29 5.13
C ALA A 22 -1.79 -19.79 4.79
N LYS A 23 -2.78 -20.53 5.27
CA LYS A 23 -3.01 -21.96 4.93
C LYS A 23 -3.24 -22.17 3.45
N THR A 24 -3.99 -21.26 2.82
CA THR A 24 -4.23 -21.30 1.37
C THR A 24 -2.92 -21.08 0.62
N ALA A 25 -2.11 -20.13 1.06
CA ALA A 25 -0.88 -19.74 0.39
C ALA A 25 0.22 -20.81 0.39
N ILE A 26 0.25 -21.66 1.41
CA ILE A 26 1.26 -22.73 1.55
C ILE A 26 0.81 -24.08 1.00
N ASN A 27 -0.44 -24.19 0.52
CA ASN A 27 -0.99 -25.46 0.04
C ASN A 27 -0.10 -26.08 -1.05
N ASN A 28 0.33 -27.33 -0.85
CA ASN A 28 1.26 -28.08 -1.71
C ASN A 28 2.69 -27.49 -1.84
N CYS A 29 3.14 -26.65 -0.90
CA CYS A 29 4.49 -26.07 -0.86
C CYS A 29 4.98 -25.48 -2.21
N PRO A 30 4.27 -24.49 -2.76
CA PRO A 30 4.63 -23.90 -4.05
C PRO A 30 6.03 -23.28 -3.98
N GLN A 31 6.88 -23.55 -4.98
CA GLN A 31 8.25 -23.00 -4.97
C GLN A 31 8.27 -21.47 -5.13
N THR A 32 7.25 -20.94 -5.80
CA THR A 32 7.02 -19.49 -5.89
C THR A 32 5.89 -19.09 -4.95
N PRO A 33 6.07 -18.05 -4.13
CA PRO A 33 4.99 -17.56 -3.28
C PRO A 33 3.80 -17.13 -4.13
N PRO A 34 2.55 -17.41 -3.70
CA PRO A 34 1.38 -16.84 -4.35
C PRO A 34 1.43 -15.32 -4.29
N LEU A 35 0.87 -14.65 -5.30
CA LEU A 35 0.76 -13.20 -5.29
C LEU A 35 0.09 -12.75 -3.98
N PRO A 36 0.60 -11.69 -3.31
CA PRO A 36 -0.04 -11.18 -2.10
C PRO A 36 -1.53 -10.94 -2.37
N ALA A 37 -2.40 -11.40 -1.47
CA ALA A 37 -3.76 -10.89 -1.47
C ALA A 37 -3.67 -9.36 -1.40
N VAL A 38 -4.28 -8.65 -2.35
CA VAL A 38 -4.10 -7.19 -2.56
C VAL A 38 -4.34 -6.35 -1.29
N THR A 39 -5.02 -6.90 -0.29
CA THR A 39 -5.37 -6.26 0.98
C THR A 39 -4.41 -6.55 2.14
N ASN A 40 -3.54 -7.55 2.03
CA ASN A 40 -2.69 -8.01 3.14
C ASN A 40 -1.25 -8.23 2.67
N ALA A 41 -0.30 -7.96 3.56
CA ALA A 41 1.10 -8.29 3.29
C ALA A 41 1.30 -9.77 3.60
N ILE A 42 2.08 -10.47 2.78
CA ILE A 42 2.43 -11.87 3.03
C ILE A 42 3.95 -12.02 3.03
N ASN A 43 4.45 -12.73 4.02
CA ASN A 43 5.79 -13.31 3.98
C ASN A 43 5.64 -14.81 3.76
N TYR A 44 6.51 -15.38 2.92
CA TYR A 44 6.53 -16.78 2.56
C TYR A 44 7.95 -17.33 2.67
N ALA A 45 8.09 -18.58 3.11
CA ALA A 45 9.34 -19.33 3.11
C ALA A 45 9.08 -20.80 2.80
N VAL A 46 9.97 -21.41 2.02
CA VAL A 46 9.98 -22.85 1.77
C VAL A 46 11.36 -23.40 2.08
N PHE A 47 11.40 -24.49 2.85
CA PHE A 47 12.62 -25.17 3.26
C PHE A 47 12.62 -26.57 2.64
N GLY A 48 13.61 -26.84 1.80
CA GLY A 48 13.72 -28.09 1.03
C GLY A 48 14.57 -29.17 1.68
N PRO A 49 14.96 -30.20 0.89
CA PRO A 49 15.85 -31.27 1.32
C PRO A 49 17.20 -30.74 1.82
N GLY A 50 17.71 -31.32 2.90
CA GLY A 50 18.99 -30.91 3.51
C GLY A 50 18.87 -29.82 4.58
N THR A 51 17.67 -29.33 4.86
CA THR A 51 17.41 -28.48 6.04
C THR A 51 17.37 -29.31 7.32
N LEU A 52 17.68 -28.68 8.45
CA LEU A 52 17.76 -29.36 9.75
C LEU A 52 16.38 -29.95 10.13
N PRO A 53 16.33 -31.11 10.78
CA PRO A 53 15.05 -31.67 11.25
C PRO A 53 14.27 -30.72 12.16
N SER A 54 14.96 -29.88 12.94
CA SER A 54 14.34 -28.83 13.75
C SER A 54 13.60 -27.77 12.93
N THR A 55 14.04 -27.50 11.70
CA THR A 55 13.35 -26.59 10.76
C THR A 55 11.99 -27.15 10.33
N PHE A 56 11.84 -28.47 10.22
CA PHE A 56 10.53 -29.07 9.93
C PHE A 56 9.55 -28.93 11.09
N ILE A 57 10.04 -28.95 12.33
CA ILE A 57 9.23 -28.82 13.55
C ILE A 57 8.89 -27.35 13.82
N ASN A 58 9.88 -26.46 13.75
CA ASN A 58 9.76 -25.04 14.07
C ASN A 58 9.84 -24.17 12.80
N SER A 59 9.13 -24.56 11.74
CA SER A 59 9.25 -23.95 10.41
C SER A 59 8.84 -22.48 10.38
N ILE A 60 7.88 -22.06 11.21
CA ILE A 60 7.49 -20.64 11.34
C ILE A 60 8.61 -19.84 12.02
N GLU A 61 9.22 -20.37 13.08
CA GLU A 61 10.35 -19.71 13.75
C GLU A 61 11.54 -19.57 12.80
N ALA A 62 11.88 -20.64 12.08
CA ALA A 62 12.92 -20.62 11.05
C ALA A 62 12.61 -19.60 9.93
N ALA A 63 11.34 -19.49 9.52
CA ALA A 63 10.91 -18.50 8.54
C ALA A 63 11.08 -17.06 9.07
N VAL A 64 10.67 -16.78 10.32
CA VAL A 64 10.84 -15.46 10.95
C VAL A 64 12.32 -15.10 11.09
N LEU A 65 13.18 -16.05 11.47
CA LEU A 65 14.63 -15.85 11.51
C LEU A 65 15.20 -15.51 10.12
N THR A 66 14.68 -16.14 9.07
CA THR A 66 15.06 -15.83 7.68
C THR A 66 14.63 -14.42 7.30
N TRP A 67 13.37 -14.05 7.58
CA TRP A 67 12.81 -12.74 7.24
C TRP A 67 13.40 -11.57 8.03
N THR A 68 13.95 -11.82 9.22
CA THR A 68 14.67 -10.83 10.03
C THR A 68 16.15 -10.73 9.67
N GLY A 69 16.68 -11.68 8.90
CA GLY A 69 18.08 -11.75 8.50
C GLY A 69 18.47 -10.78 7.38
N ILE A 70 18.36 -9.47 7.60
CA ILE A 70 18.72 -8.42 6.62
C ILE A 70 20.24 -8.17 6.51
N ARG A 71 21.09 -9.20 6.64
CA ARG A 71 22.55 -9.03 6.83
C ARG A 71 23.29 -8.32 5.69
N SER A 72 22.77 -8.39 4.46
CA SER A 72 23.36 -7.71 3.30
C SER A 72 22.82 -6.31 3.07
N GLU A 73 21.78 -5.90 3.80
CA GLU A 73 21.03 -4.67 3.56
C GLU A 73 20.98 -3.79 4.81
N VAL A 74 20.81 -2.48 4.61
CA VAL A 74 20.63 -1.52 5.70
C VAL A 74 19.21 -0.98 5.65
N TRP A 75 18.49 -1.08 6.77
CA TRP A 75 17.18 -0.45 6.90
C TRP A 75 17.30 1.08 6.79
N PRO A 76 16.49 1.75 5.95
CA PRO A 76 16.59 3.19 5.76
C PRO A 76 16.43 3.98 7.07
N VAL A 77 17.30 4.97 7.31
CA VAL A 77 17.26 5.82 8.52
C VAL A 77 15.97 6.61 8.67
N THR A 78 15.25 6.82 7.57
CA THR A 78 13.93 7.47 7.55
C THR A 78 12.83 6.57 8.11
N ASN A 79 13.11 5.29 8.35
CA ASN A 79 12.12 4.25 8.67
C ASN A 79 11.00 4.12 7.62
N ILE A 80 11.29 4.48 6.37
CA ILE A 80 10.38 4.34 5.24
C ILE A 80 10.93 3.22 4.35
N PHE A 81 10.08 2.22 4.05
CA PHE A 81 10.44 1.18 3.10
C PHE A 81 10.74 1.81 1.74
N ASN A 82 11.97 1.64 1.26
CA ASN A 82 12.48 2.26 0.04
C ASN A 82 12.22 1.43 -1.22
N GLY A 83 11.53 0.30 -1.07
CA GLY A 83 11.20 -0.58 -2.18
C GLY A 83 12.13 -1.75 -2.44
N ASN A 84 13.28 -1.78 -1.77
CA ASN A 84 14.25 -2.86 -1.93
C ASN A 84 13.57 -4.22 -1.66
N PRO A 85 13.49 -5.11 -2.67
CA PRO A 85 12.85 -6.41 -2.52
C PRO A 85 13.45 -7.26 -1.39
N ALA A 86 14.75 -7.14 -1.12
CA ALA A 86 15.44 -7.86 -0.05
C ALA A 86 14.98 -7.44 1.36
N LEU A 87 14.49 -6.19 1.51
CA LEU A 87 13.94 -5.67 2.76
C LEU A 87 12.44 -5.92 2.90
N ARG A 88 11.76 -6.48 1.88
CA ARG A 88 10.29 -6.60 1.86
C ARG A 88 9.77 -7.43 3.04
N ASN A 89 10.29 -8.63 3.24
CA ASN A 89 9.85 -9.51 4.33
C ASN A 89 10.08 -8.86 5.71
N PHE A 90 11.23 -8.22 5.89
CA PHE A 90 11.54 -7.47 7.10
C PHE A 90 10.55 -6.30 7.30
N SER A 91 10.27 -5.54 6.24
CA SER A 91 9.35 -4.40 6.30
C SER A 91 7.94 -4.80 6.73
N ASN A 92 7.45 -5.95 6.27
CA ASN A 92 6.15 -6.49 6.67
C ASN A 92 6.10 -6.85 8.16
N LEU A 93 7.22 -7.36 8.70
CA LEU A 93 7.34 -7.69 10.14
C LEU A 93 7.33 -6.44 11.01
N ILE A 94 8.07 -5.39 10.62
CA ILE A 94 8.27 -4.19 11.46
C ILE A 94 7.26 -3.06 11.18
N ARG A 95 6.33 -3.26 10.24
CA ARG A 95 5.31 -2.26 9.92
C ARG A 95 4.46 -1.96 11.15
N SER A 96 4.56 -0.72 11.64
CA SER A 96 3.89 -0.27 12.87
C SER A 96 2.36 -0.23 12.76
N THR A 97 1.82 -0.10 11.55
CA THR A 97 0.38 0.00 11.34
C THR A 97 -0.31 -1.35 11.27
N THR A 98 0.44 -2.45 11.22
CA THR A 98 -0.13 -3.80 11.23
C THR A 98 -0.69 -4.10 12.61
N THR A 99 -1.98 -4.44 12.67
CA THR A 99 -2.70 -4.72 13.93
C THR A 99 -2.95 -6.21 14.16
N ALA A 100 -2.95 -7.02 13.10
CA ALA A 100 -3.20 -8.45 13.18
C ALA A 100 -2.23 -9.27 12.32
N VAL A 101 -2.01 -10.52 12.73
CA VAL A 101 -1.20 -11.51 12.02
C VAL A 101 -1.87 -12.88 12.08
N GLY A 102 -1.74 -13.65 11.00
CA GLY A 102 -2.05 -15.08 11.01
C GLY A 102 -1.00 -15.85 10.24
N CYS A 103 -0.46 -16.91 10.83
CA CYS A 103 0.59 -17.72 10.22
C CYS A 103 0.19 -19.17 10.11
N ALA A 104 0.70 -19.87 9.10
CA ALA A 104 0.49 -21.29 8.92
C ALA A 104 1.74 -21.96 8.35
N SER A 105 1.88 -23.26 8.62
CA SER A 105 2.92 -24.10 8.02
C SER A 105 2.33 -25.42 7.54
N THR A 106 2.89 -25.98 6.47
CA THR A 106 2.51 -27.31 5.96
C THR A 106 3.75 -28.08 5.55
N VAL A 107 3.78 -29.36 5.91
CA VAL A 107 4.83 -30.30 5.50
C VAL A 107 4.37 -30.98 4.22
N CYS A 108 5.24 -30.94 3.20
CA CYS A 108 5.11 -31.68 1.96
C CYS A 108 6.18 -32.79 1.91
N SER A 109 6.17 -33.64 0.88
CA SER A 109 6.94 -34.88 0.85
C SER A 109 8.42 -34.75 1.24
N ASN A 110 9.10 -33.66 0.87
CA ASN A 110 10.51 -33.41 1.20
C ASN A 110 10.80 -31.95 1.57
N SER A 111 9.77 -31.19 1.92
CA SER A 111 9.88 -29.76 2.20
C SER A 111 8.85 -29.31 3.23
N VAL A 112 9.07 -28.16 3.84
CA VAL A 112 8.07 -27.47 4.67
C VAL A 112 7.92 -26.04 4.18
N ALA A 113 6.67 -25.60 4.02
CA ALA A 113 6.34 -24.23 3.66
C ALA A 113 5.69 -23.51 4.84
N SER A 114 6.03 -22.25 5.03
CA SER A 114 5.49 -21.36 6.06
C SER A 114 5.08 -20.04 5.43
N ALA A 115 3.92 -19.52 5.84
CA ALA A 115 3.49 -18.18 5.48
C ALA A 115 2.97 -17.44 6.72
N CYS A 116 3.19 -16.13 6.75
CA CYS A 116 2.56 -15.22 7.70
C CYS A 116 1.91 -14.08 6.91
N VAL A 117 0.64 -13.84 7.20
CA VAL A 117 -0.18 -12.79 6.59
C VAL A 117 -0.38 -11.68 7.62
N PHE A 118 -0.12 -10.45 7.22
CA PHE A 118 -0.15 -9.26 8.06
C PHE A 118 -1.25 -8.32 7.56
N SER A 119 -2.11 -7.87 8.47
CA SER A 119 -3.14 -6.88 8.16
C SER A 119 -2.48 -5.59 7.61
N GLN A 120 -3.04 -5.03 6.55
CA GLN A 120 -2.66 -3.70 6.03
C GLN A 120 -3.83 -2.72 6.12
N PRO A 121 -4.14 -2.19 7.30
CA PRO A 121 -5.27 -1.25 7.43
C PRO A 121 -5.04 0.02 6.63
N SER A 122 -6.10 0.51 5.99
CA SER A 122 -6.12 1.85 5.40
C SER A 122 -6.16 2.87 6.53
N LEU A 123 -5.08 3.63 6.70
CA LEU A 123 -5.01 4.67 7.72
C LEU A 123 -6.04 5.77 7.47
N VAL A 124 -6.32 6.09 6.21
CA VAL A 124 -7.30 7.13 5.85
C VAL A 124 -8.71 6.66 6.18
N ALA A 125 -9.10 5.47 5.67
CA ALA A 125 -10.45 4.98 5.87
C ALA A 125 -10.80 4.76 7.35
N THR A 126 -9.81 4.36 8.15
CA THR A 126 -9.97 4.13 9.60
C THR A 126 -9.82 5.38 10.46
N GLY A 127 -9.59 6.55 9.85
CA GLY A 127 -9.43 7.83 10.58
C GLY A 127 -8.12 7.96 11.38
N ARG A 128 -7.10 7.19 11.01
CA ARG A 128 -5.79 7.13 11.68
C ARG A 128 -4.70 7.90 10.93
N ALA A 129 -4.95 8.29 9.69
CA ALA A 129 -4.01 9.06 8.88
C ALA A 129 -3.95 10.51 9.37
N ARG A 130 -2.74 11.05 9.51
CA ARG A 130 -2.56 12.46 9.85
C ARG A 130 -3.09 13.35 8.74
N ASN A 131 -3.90 14.33 9.08
CA ASN A 131 -4.28 15.42 8.18
C ASN A 131 -3.48 16.68 8.55
N GLY A 132 -2.79 17.24 7.57
CA GLY A 132 -1.95 18.43 7.75
C GLY A 132 -2.73 19.74 7.79
N GLU A 133 -4.06 19.72 7.65
CA GLU A 133 -4.85 20.94 7.46
C GLU A 133 -4.81 21.78 8.74
N TYR A 134 -5.04 21.13 9.88
CA TYR A 134 -4.90 21.70 11.21
C TYR A 134 -3.89 20.95 12.09
N ALA A 135 -3.43 21.62 13.16
CA ALA A 135 -2.57 21.01 14.15
C ALA A 135 -3.32 19.90 14.92
N ASN A 136 -2.67 18.75 15.08
CA ASN A 136 -3.19 17.58 15.79
C ASN A 136 -4.48 16.97 15.22
N GLU A 137 -4.68 17.11 13.91
CA GLU A 137 -5.83 16.56 13.21
C GLU A 137 -5.50 15.27 12.44
N ASN A 138 -6.40 14.29 12.50
CA ASN A 138 -6.41 13.15 11.58
C ASN A 138 -7.54 13.34 10.55
N ALA A 139 -7.38 12.71 9.39
CA ALA A 139 -8.45 12.63 8.42
C ALA A 139 -9.64 11.88 9.05
N PRO A 140 -10.90 12.31 8.83
CA PRO A 140 -12.07 11.63 9.39
C PRO A 140 -12.23 10.21 8.81
N PRO A 141 -12.84 9.25 9.54
CA PRO A 141 -13.09 7.92 9.00
C PRO A 141 -14.03 7.96 7.79
N ALA A 142 -13.82 7.04 6.86
CA ALA A 142 -14.63 6.90 5.65
C ALA A 142 -15.72 5.86 5.85
N SER A 143 -16.97 6.20 5.54
CA SER A 143 -18.06 5.23 5.53
C SER A 143 -17.97 4.23 4.37
N ARG A 144 -17.39 4.68 3.26
CA ARG A 144 -17.04 3.89 2.08
C ARG A 144 -15.70 4.36 1.53
N MET A 145 -14.73 3.44 1.49
CA MET A 145 -13.45 3.62 0.81
C MET A 145 -13.22 2.35 0.01
N ASP A 146 -13.46 2.40 -1.29
CA ASP A 146 -13.32 1.21 -2.12
C ASP A 146 -11.84 0.80 -2.27
N LEU A 147 -11.59 -0.51 -2.32
CA LEU A 147 -10.28 -1.05 -2.64
C LEU A 147 -9.92 -0.71 -4.10
N LEU A 148 -8.71 -0.20 -4.32
CA LEU A 148 -8.17 -0.03 -5.66
C LEU A 148 -7.77 -1.39 -6.24
N GLU A 149 -8.26 -1.68 -7.44
CA GLU A 149 -7.96 -2.80 -8.29
C GLU A 149 -7.14 -2.34 -9.51
N TYR A 150 -6.34 -3.26 -10.03
CA TYR A 150 -5.47 -2.96 -11.15
C TYR A 150 -6.24 -2.98 -12.47
N ASP A 151 -6.17 -1.89 -13.23
CA ASP A 151 -6.78 -1.75 -14.54
C ASP A 151 -5.71 -1.71 -15.63
N CYS A 152 -5.63 -2.77 -16.44
CA CYS A 152 -4.66 -2.88 -17.53
C CYS A 152 -4.81 -1.78 -18.58
N THR A 153 -6.02 -1.25 -18.78
CA THR A 153 -6.24 -0.12 -19.70
C THR A 153 -5.62 1.16 -19.14
N ALA A 154 -5.78 1.38 -17.84
CA ALA A 154 -5.15 2.49 -17.12
C ALA A 154 -3.61 2.38 -17.17
N GLU A 155 -3.07 1.17 -16.98
CA GLU A 155 -1.63 0.88 -17.12
C GLU A 155 -1.15 1.19 -18.54
N GLN A 156 -1.88 0.77 -19.58
CA GLN A 156 -1.48 1.03 -20.96
C GLN A 156 -1.40 2.53 -21.26
N TYR A 157 -2.33 3.35 -20.77
CA TYR A 157 -2.24 4.80 -20.89
C TYR A 157 -1.03 5.37 -20.14
N ALA A 158 -0.75 4.87 -18.94
CA ALA A 158 0.44 5.26 -18.19
C ALA A 158 1.73 4.88 -18.93
N LEU A 159 1.81 3.66 -19.48
CA LEU A 159 2.95 3.14 -20.25
C LEU A 159 3.22 3.99 -21.49
N ASN A 160 2.16 4.30 -22.25
CA ASN A 160 2.26 5.16 -23.42
C ASN A 160 2.84 6.54 -23.05
N HIS A 161 2.41 7.10 -21.92
CA HIS A 161 2.88 8.41 -21.50
C HIS A 161 4.32 8.39 -20.97
N VAL A 162 4.69 7.47 -20.07
CA VAL A 162 6.04 7.50 -19.48
C VAL A 162 7.16 7.30 -20.50
N SER A 163 6.85 6.71 -21.66
CA SER A 163 7.79 6.59 -22.79
C SER A 163 8.25 7.92 -23.38
N SER A 164 7.49 9.02 -23.19
CA SER A 164 7.85 10.34 -23.70
C SER A 164 8.99 11.00 -22.91
N CYS A 165 9.17 10.62 -21.64
CA CYS A 165 10.11 11.26 -20.71
C CYS A 165 9.96 12.80 -20.64
N ASP A 166 8.77 13.34 -20.91
CA ASP A 166 8.55 14.80 -21.06
C ASP A 166 8.44 15.57 -19.74
N ARG A 167 8.28 14.86 -18.61
CA ARG A 167 8.17 15.42 -17.24
C ARG A 167 6.92 16.29 -17.07
N GLN A 168 5.93 16.14 -17.95
CA GLN A 168 4.68 16.89 -17.93
C GLN A 168 3.51 15.96 -17.66
N GLN A 169 2.36 16.54 -17.35
CA GLN A 169 1.13 15.77 -17.28
C GLN A 169 0.62 15.53 -18.71
N SER A 170 0.16 14.33 -19.00
CA SER A 170 -0.42 13.99 -20.29
C SER A 170 -1.70 14.78 -20.54
N ALA A 171 -1.96 15.09 -21.81
CA ALA A 171 -3.21 15.72 -22.23
C ALA A 171 -4.41 14.82 -21.90
N ALA A 172 -5.54 15.41 -21.49
CA ALA A 172 -6.74 14.61 -21.17
C ALA A 172 -7.22 13.75 -22.35
N ALA A 173 -7.02 14.22 -23.59
CA ALA A 173 -7.38 13.50 -24.80
C ALA A 173 -6.55 12.20 -25.03
N SER A 174 -5.34 12.09 -24.48
CA SER A 174 -4.51 10.89 -24.60
C SER A 174 -4.79 9.82 -23.54
N ARG A 175 -5.72 10.11 -22.61
CA ARG A 175 -6.13 9.21 -21.51
C ARG A 175 -7.63 9.34 -21.23
N PRO A 176 -8.49 9.13 -22.24
CA PRO A 176 -9.93 9.36 -22.11
C PRO A 176 -10.51 8.52 -20.96
N GLY A 177 -11.24 9.19 -20.05
CA GLY A 177 -11.83 8.54 -18.88
C GLY A 177 -10.90 8.38 -17.67
N TYR A 178 -9.66 8.88 -17.74
CA TYR A 178 -8.69 8.78 -16.63
C TYR A 178 -8.10 10.13 -16.24
N GLN A 179 -7.87 10.29 -14.94
CA GLN A 179 -7.07 11.35 -14.35
C GLN A 179 -5.68 10.83 -14.03
N GLU A 180 -4.70 11.73 -13.92
CA GLU A 180 -3.30 11.33 -13.79
C GLU A 180 -2.61 11.97 -12.58
N ASN A 181 -1.76 11.18 -11.93
CA ASN A 181 -0.63 11.68 -11.15
C ASN A 181 0.67 11.30 -11.85
N ILE A 182 1.63 12.24 -11.89
CA ILE A 182 2.99 11.98 -12.33
C ILE A 182 3.99 12.19 -11.19
N HIS A 183 5.15 11.58 -11.31
CA HIS A 183 6.29 11.81 -10.43
C HIS A 183 7.61 11.74 -11.21
N ILE A 184 8.51 12.66 -10.88
CA ILE A 184 9.85 12.74 -11.45
C ILE A 184 10.82 12.51 -10.29
N LEU A 185 11.57 11.41 -10.36
CA LEU A 185 12.61 11.11 -9.40
C LEU A 185 13.98 11.36 -10.04
N GLU A 186 14.65 12.43 -9.59
CA GLU A 186 15.93 12.96 -10.13
C GLU A 186 17.15 12.11 -9.74
N THR A 187 17.05 10.79 -9.93
CA THR A 187 18.11 9.83 -9.72
C THR A 187 17.78 8.53 -10.45
N THR A 188 18.81 7.78 -10.83
CA THR A 188 18.69 6.40 -11.34
C THR A 188 19.25 5.37 -10.37
N ALA A 189 19.57 5.77 -9.13
CA ALA A 189 20.13 4.89 -8.10
C ALA A 189 19.06 4.04 -7.38
N THR A 190 18.12 3.49 -8.14
CA THR A 190 17.05 2.58 -7.69
C THR A 190 16.54 1.78 -8.89
N ASP A 191 15.52 0.95 -8.72
CA ASP A 191 14.83 0.26 -9.81
C ASP A 191 13.44 0.89 -10.08
N ALA A 192 12.73 0.39 -11.09
CA ALA A 192 11.40 0.91 -11.45
C ALA A 192 10.39 0.76 -10.30
N LEU A 193 10.52 -0.30 -9.50
CA LEU A 193 9.66 -0.54 -8.34
C LEU A 193 9.92 0.48 -7.22
N GLY A 194 11.18 0.73 -6.89
CA GLY A 194 11.57 1.74 -5.91
C GLY A 194 11.18 3.15 -6.34
N ALA A 195 11.30 3.47 -7.63
CA ALA A 195 10.80 4.72 -8.19
C ALA A 195 9.28 4.87 -8.08
N LEU A 196 8.51 3.83 -8.42
CA LEU A 196 7.04 3.81 -8.25
C LEU A 196 6.65 3.96 -6.77
N GLN A 197 7.33 3.29 -5.85
CA GLN A 197 7.06 3.42 -4.42
C GLN A 197 7.42 4.80 -3.88
N ASN A 198 8.48 5.42 -4.39
CA ASN A 198 8.81 6.80 -4.09
C ASN A 198 7.70 7.76 -4.57
N ALA A 199 7.13 7.54 -5.75
CA ALA A 199 6.00 8.31 -6.26
C ALA A 199 4.77 8.20 -5.35
N VAL A 200 4.35 6.97 -5.02
CA VAL A 200 3.19 6.71 -4.14
C VAL A 200 3.41 7.30 -2.75
N ALA A 201 4.61 7.16 -2.17
CA ALA A 201 4.96 7.76 -0.89
C ALA A 201 4.90 9.29 -0.95
N THR A 202 5.42 9.90 -2.02
CA THR A 202 5.39 11.36 -2.22
C THR A 202 3.96 11.87 -2.28
N TRP A 203 3.10 11.25 -3.09
CA TRP A 203 1.69 11.65 -3.18
C TRP A 203 0.97 11.45 -1.86
N SER A 204 1.13 10.30 -1.21
CA SER A 204 0.47 10.00 0.06
C SER A 204 0.88 10.98 1.18
N ASN A 205 2.13 11.43 1.18
CA ASN A 205 2.66 12.37 2.18
C ASN A 205 2.04 13.77 2.09
N GLU A 206 1.42 14.16 0.97
CA GLU A 206 0.71 15.43 0.87
C GLU A 206 -0.41 15.54 1.92
N LEU A 207 -1.08 14.43 2.27
CA LEU A 207 -2.14 14.48 3.27
C LEU A 207 -1.61 14.93 4.63
N ALA A 208 -0.50 14.35 5.08
CA ALA A 208 0.09 14.69 6.38
C ALA A 208 0.82 16.04 6.36
N ALA A 209 1.47 16.39 5.25
CA ALA A 209 2.27 17.61 5.13
C ALA A 209 1.43 18.86 4.82
N ASN A 210 0.44 18.72 3.95
CA ASN A 210 -0.29 19.84 3.35
C ASN A 210 -1.72 19.92 3.85
N GLY A 211 -2.39 18.77 3.96
CA GLY A 211 -3.74 18.67 4.52
C GLY A 211 -4.88 19.00 3.57
N ILE A 212 -6.02 18.37 3.80
CA ILE A 212 -7.28 18.59 3.09
C ILE A 212 -8.34 19.14 4.05
N PRO A 213 -9.34 19.94 3.59
CA PRO A 213 -10.37 20.48 4.47
C PRO A 213 -11.14 19.39 5.22
N SER A 214 -11.38 19.56 6.52
CA SER A 214 -11.95 18.52 7.41
C SER A 214 -13.33 17.99 6.97
N ASN A 215 -14.07 18.75 6.16
CA ASN A 215 -15.34 18.31 5.56
C ASN A 215 -15.18 17.37 4.36
N MET A 216 -13.94 17.10 3.94
CA MET A 216 -13.55 16.27 2.80
C MET A 216 -14.08 16.76 1.45
N ILE A 217 -14.47 18.02 1.30
CA ILE A 217 -14.97 18.55 0.02
C ILE A 217 -13.79 19.05 -0.83
N TYR A 218 -13.68 18.55 -2.06
CA TYR A 218 -12.70 19.02 -3.03
C TYR A 218 -13.18 20.31 -3.71
N THR A 219 -12.96 21.46 -3.08
CA THR A 219 -13.43 22.75 -3.62
C THR A 219 -12.52 23.28 -4.73
N LEU A 220 -12.99 24.31 -5.45
CA LEU A 220 -12.16 25.02 -6.43
C LEU A 220 -10.89 25.58 -5.78
N GLN A 221 -11.01 26.14 -4.56
CA GLN A 221 -9.88 26.70 -3.81
C GLN A 221 -8.84 25.61 -3.47
N VAL A 222 -9.29 24.40 -3.08
CA VAL A 222 -8.39 23.26 -2.86
C VAL A 222 -7.67 22.87 -4.14
N SER A 223 -8.38 22.83 -5.27
CA SER A 223 -7.82 22.45 -6.57
C SER A 223 -6.79 23.44 -7.12
N GLN A 224 -6.88 24.71 -6.71
CA GLN A 224 -6.04 25.82 -7.18
C GLN A 224 -4.91 26.19 -6.22
N ARG A 225 -4.73 25.45 -5.13
CA ARG A 225 -3.60 25.62 -4.21
C ARG A 225 -2.28 25.58 -4.98
N THR A 226 -1.48 26.62 -4.85
CA THR A 226 -0.11 26.69 -5.39
C THR A 226 0.94 26.32 -4.35
N ASP A 227 0.62 26.55 -3.07
CA ASP A 227 1.32 26.03 -1.91
C ASP A 227 0.45 24.94 -1.24
N ARG A 228 1.07 24.03 -0.46
CA ARG A 228 0.33 22.95 0.24
C ARG A 228 -0.63 22.19 -0.70
N THR A 229 -0.15 21.83 -1.89
CA THR A 229 -0.94 21.14 -2.90
C THR A 229 -1.34 19.74 -2.44
N VAL A 230 -2.58 19.34 -2.70
CA VAL A 230 -3.12 18.02 -2.32
C VAL A 230 -3.76 17.28 -3.49
N THR A 231 -3.61 17.81 -4.70
CA THR A 231 -4.30 17.30 -5.89
C THR A 231 -3.87 15.89 -6.27
N ARG A 232 -2.72 15.40 -5.79
CA ARG A 232 -2.25 14.03 -6.05
C ARG A 232 -2.80 13.08 -5.01
N VAL A 233 -2.72 13.42 -3.71
CA VAL A 233 -3.28 12.57 -2.66
C VAL A 233 -4.79 12.42 -2.76
N THR A 234 -5.52 13.47 -3.14
CA THR A 234 -6.99 13.41 -3.26
C THR A 234 -7.46 12.42 -4.33
N LYS A 235 -6.66 12.16 -5.38
CA LYS A 235 -6.96 11.06 -6.33
C LYS A 235 -6.71 9.69 -5.72
N VAL A 236 -5.61 9.55 -4.97
CA VAL A 236 -5.22 8.29 -4.31
C VAL A 236 -6.27 7.84 -3.30
N ILE A 237 -6.88 8.78 -2.57
CA ILE A 237 -7.82 8.49 -1.48
C ILE A 237 -9.28 8.73 -1.87
N TRP A 238 -9.57 8.81 -3.18
CA TRP A 238 -10.91 9.08 -3.66
C TRP A 238 -11.82 7.88 -3.38
N GLY A 239 -12.77 8.02 -2.45
CA GLY A 239 -13.43 6.89 -1.79
C GLY A 239 -14.27 5.98 -2.70
N THR A 240 -14.65 6.46 -3.88
CA THR A 240 -15.43 5.68 -4.88
C THR A 240 -14.61 5.25 -6.09
N ASN A 241 -13.31 5.58 -6.15
CA ASN A 241 -12.45 5.13 -7.23
C ASN A 241 -11.93 3.73 -6.91
N ARG A 242 -12.01 2.85 -7.91
CA ARG A 242 -11.62 1.43 -7.80
C ARG A 242 -10.53 1.04 -8.77
N ASP A 243 -10.16 1.90 -9.70
CA ASP A 243 -9.31 1.51 -10.81
C ASP A 243 -8.06 2.37 -10.85
N ILE A 244 -6.92 1.70 -10.78
CA ILE A 244 -5.61 2.30 -10.93
C ILE A 244 -4.76 1.49 -11.91
N GLY A 245 -3.95 2.17 -12.70
CA GLY A 245 -2.87 1.54 -13.46
C GLY A 245 -1.68 2.47 -13.53
N CYS A 246 -0.48 1.93 -13.37
CA CYS A 246 0.73 2.72 -13.24
C CYS A 246 1.84 2.19 -14.13
N ALA A 247 2.71 3.09 -14.58
CA ALA A 247 3.91 2.75 -15.31
C ALA A 247 5.08 3.58 -14.80
N THR A 248 6.29 3.04 -14.92
CA THR A 248 7.52 3.75 -14.59
C THR A 248 8.59 3.45 -15.63
N GLN A 249 9.19 4.49 -16.18
CA GLN A 249 10.25 4.42 -17.19
C GLN A 249 11.52 5.06 -16.65
N VAL A 250 12.67 4.43 -16.90
CA VAL A 250 13.97 5.08 -16.72
C VAL A 250 14.25 5.97 -17.92
N CYS A 251 14.43 7.26 -17.66
CA CYS A 251 14.78 8.29 -18.62
C CYS A 251 16.26 8.69 -18.44
N SER A 252 16.78 9.59 -19.27
CA SER A 252 18.16 10.08 -19.12
C SER A 252 18.32 10.87 -17.81
N GLY A 253 18.85 10.22 -16.77
CA GLY A 253 19.16 10.82 -15.47
C GLY A 253 18.03 10.82 -14.43
N PHE A 254 16.84 10.29 -14.74
CA PHE A 254 15.71 10.29 -13.82
C PHE A 254 14.74 9.13 -14.10
N TYR A 255 13.89 8.81 -13.13
CA TYR A 255 12.70 7.96 -13.35
C TYR A 255 11.45 8.83 -13.56
N PHE A 256 10.63 8.44 -14.53
CA PHE A 256 9.32 9.03 -14.78
C PHE A 256 8.22 8.03 -14.46
N THR A 257 7.37 8.35 -13.50
CA THR A 257 6.25 7.51 -13.07
C THR A 257 4.94 8.21 -13.41
N SER A 258 3.99 7.47 -13.99
CA SER A 258 2.61 7.92 -14.18
C SER A 258 1.66 6.89 -13.57
N CYS A 259 0.63 7.36 -12.88
CA CYS A 259 -0.50 6.55 -12.41
C CYS A 259 -1.81 7.18 -12.87
N MET A 260 -2.64 6.35 -13.49
CA MET A 260 -3.96 6.69 -14.02
C MET A 260 -5.04 6.22 -13.05
N TYR A 261 -6.02 7.07 -12.81
CA TYR A 261 -7.17 6.82 -11.93
C TYR A 261 -8.45 6.99 -12.76
N ARG A 262 -9.33 5.98 -12.77
CA ARG A 262 -10.59 6.09 -13.53
C ARG A 262 -11.45 7.26 -13.01
N TYR A 263 -11.94 8.07 -13.93
CA TYR A 263 -12.88 9.14 -13.62
C TYR A 263 -14.19 8.56 -13.03
N PRO A 264 -14.80 9.18 -12.01
CA PRO A 264 -14.46 10.47 -11.42
C PRO A 264 -13.45 10.40 -10.27
N VAL A 265 -12.46 11.30 -10.32
CA VAL A 265 -11.65 11.72 -9.16
C VAL A 265 -11.37 13.22 -9.27
N ASN A 266 -11.14 13.90 -8.14
CA ASN A 266 -10.92 15.35 -8.07
C ASN A 266 -12.05 16.18 -8.74
N VAL A 267 -13.29 15.73 -8.64
CA VAL A 267 -14.44 16.49 -9.14
C VAL A 267 -14.72 17.65 -8.17
N ILE A 268 -14.74 18.87 -8.70
CA ILE A 268 -14.93 20.08 -7.88
C ILE A 268 -16.32 20.05 -7.23
N GLY A 269 -16.35 20.34 -5.93
CA GLY A 269 -17.56 20.37 -5.10
C GLY A 269 -18.01 19.01 -4.59
N TRP A 270 -17.36 17.92 -5.01
CA TRP A 270 -17.67 16.58 -4.50
C TRP A 270 -16.83 16.25 -3.28
N ASN A 271 -17.32 15.30 -2.48
CA ASN A 271 -16.55 14.74 -1.38
C ASN A 271 -15.42 13.86 -1.95
N ILE A 272 -14.20 14.04 -1.45
CA ILE A 272 -13.05 13.18 -1.70
C ILE A 272 -13.41 11.75 -1.25
N TYR A 273 -14.02 11.62 -0.07
CA TYR A 273 -14.72 10.42 0.37
C TYR A 273 -15.82 10.80 1.35
N THR A 274 -16.80 9.91 1.54
CA THR A 274 -17.91 10.14 2.46
C THR A 274 -17.47 9.88 3.90
N ILE A 275 -17.63 10.87 4.77
CA ILE A 275 -17.35 10.73 6.20
C ILE A 275 -18.39 9.82 6.87
N GLY A 276 -17.95 8.90 7.71
CA GLY A 276 -18.83 8.11 8.57
C GLY A 276 -18.15 6.91 9.21
N ALA A 277 -18.94 6.07 9.88
CA ALA A 277 -18.41 4.87 10.53
C ALA A 277 -17.79 3.93 9.49
N VAL A 278 -16.60 3.41 9.78
CA VAL A 278 -15.86 2.52 8.88
C VAL A 278 -16.78 1.40 8.37
N CYS A 279 -16.75 1.15 7.06
CA CYS A 279 -17.59 0.17 6.35
C CYS A 279 -19.11 0.44 6.31
N SER A 280 -19.65 1.46 6.98
CA SER A 280 -21.10 1.65 7.12
C SER A 280 -21.86 1.94 5.82
N ALA A 281 -21.16 2.30 4.74
CA ALA A 281 -21.73 2.54 3.42
C ALA A 281 -21.12 1.65 2.32
N CYS A 282 -20.40 0.58 2.68
CA CYS A 282 -20.06 -0.47 1.71
C CYS A 282 -21.34 -1.20 1.26
N ALA A 283 -21.31 -1.82 0.07
CA ALA A 283 -22.45 -2.59 -0.42
C ALA A 283 -22.79 -3.73 0.54
N ALA A 284 -24.09 -3.97 0.76
CA ALA A 284 -24.60 -4.90 1.77
C ALA A 284 -24.39 -6.37 1.37
N ASP A 285 -23.17 -6.85 1.54
CA ASP A 285 -22.91 -8.26 1.79
C ASP A 285 -21.86 -8.40 2.91
N LEU A 286 -21.84 -9.57 3.55
CA LEU A 286 -21.01 -9.82 4.73
C LEU A 286 -19.50 -9.87 4.43
N TRP A 287 -19.11 -9.86 3.16
CA TRP A 287 -17.72 -10.00 2.73
C TRP A 287 -17.15 -8.73 2.09
N ASN A 288 -17.97 -7.71 1.88
CA ASN A 288 -17.59 -6.46 1.22
C ASN A 288 -16.87 -5.46 2.10
N CYS A 289 -16.57 -5.76 3.37
CA CYS A 289 -15.64 -4.92 4.14
C CYS A 289 -15.09 -5.65 5.36
N ASN A 290 -13.78 -5.57 5.56
CA ASN A 290 -13.16 -5.94 6.83
C ASN A 290 -12.97 -4.65 7.64
N GLY A 291 -13.69 -4.50 8.76
CA GLY A 291 -13.63 -3.31 9.62
C GLY A 291 -12.23 -2.99 10.17
N ALA A 292 -11.36 -4.00 10.30
CA ALA A 292 -9.96 -3.78 10.66
C ALA A 292 -9.15 -3.16 9.50
N VAL A 293 -9.51 -3.46 8.25
CA VAL A 293 -8.86 -2.90 7.05
C VAL A 293 -9.47 -1.55 6.65
N GLY A 294 -10.79 -1.44 6.74
CA GLY A 294 -11.58 -0.26 6.41
C GLY A 294 -11.82 -0.03 4.92
N LEU A 295 -11.55 -1.03 4.07
CA LEU A 295 -11.75 -0.94 2.62
C LEU A 295 -12.94 -1.78 2.19
N CYS A 296 -13.75 -1.23 1.28
CA CYS A 296 -14.87 -1.93 0.67
C CYS A 296 -14.39 -2.80 -0.49
N TYR A 297 -14.92 -4.02 -0.57
CA TYR A 297 -14.74 -4.98 -1.65
C TYR A 297 -16.04 -5.10 -2.45
N GLY A 298 -15.98 -5.72 -3.62
CA GLY A 298 -17.12 -6.04 -4.47
C GLY A 298 -17.05 -5.41 -5.85
#